data_AF-A0A2R7UAR6-F1
#
_entry.id   AF-A0A2R7UAR6-F1
#
_cell.length_a   1.000
_cell.length_b   1.000
_cell.length_c   1.000
_cell.angle_alpha   90.00
_cell.angle_beta   90.00
_cell.angle_gamma   90.00
#
_symmetry.space_group_name_H-M   'P 1'
#
loop_
_entity.id
_entity.type
_entity.pdbx_description
1 polymer ?
#
loop_
_entity_poly.entity_id
_entity_poly.type
_entity_poly.pdbx_seq_one_letter_code
_entity_poly.pdbx_strand_id
1 'polypeptide(L)'
;MAEKPLVDGSFEASVQLLQELDKGELKPELVAWFYYDDVEDWRLLLCGKKINEYLPGKEALAYKIVAESIGKTNSALAVSDVKFIKTDAPLVVALSFLIGTGPGDVSKISMSNNTINGMFIKDMVVLRSAVQRQ
;
A
#
# COMPACT_ATOMS: atom_id res chain seq x y z
N MET A 1 15.42 -1.86 -22.14
CA MET A 1 16.24 -1.85 -20.91
C MET A 1 15.28 -1.79 -19.73
N ALA A 2 15.33 -2.85 -18.91
CA ALA A 2 14.68 -3.06 -17.61
C ALA A 2 13.22 -2.59 -17.44
N GLU A 3 12.26 -3.39 -17.93
CA GLU A 3 11.03 -3.57 -17.16
C GLU A 3 11.50 -4.09 -15.78
N LYS A 4 11.33 -3.30 -14.71
CA LYS A 4 11.27 -3.84 -13.34
C LYS A 4 9.78 -4.03 -13.05
N PRO A 5 9.10 -5.03 -13.65
CA PRO A 5 7.72 -5.28 -13.28
C PRO A 5 7.74 -5.64 -11.80
N LEU A 6 6.78 -5.11 -11.05
CA LEU A 6 6.48 -5.64 -9.73
C LEU A 6 6.46 -7.17 -9.86
N VAL A 7 7.37 -7.86 -9.16
CA VAL A 7 7.49 -9.31 -9.28
C VAL A 7 6.11 -9.90 -9.01
N ASP A 8 5.54 -10.64 -9.95
CA ASP A 8 4.13 -11.06 -9.87
C ASP A 8 3.80 -11.79 -8.53
N GLY A 9 4.79 -12.47 -7.93
CA GLY A 9 4.67 -13.06 -6.60
C GLY A 9 4.45 -12.07 -5.45
N SER A 10 4.99 -10.84 -5.54
CA SER A 10 4.77 -9.79 -4.54
C SER A 10 3.35 -9.22 -4.61
N PHE A 11 2.73 -9.20 -5.79
CA PHE A 11 1.34 -8.77 -5.93
C PHE A 11 0.38 -9.74 -5.26
N GLU A 12 0.45 -11.04 -5.59
CA GLU A 12 -0.43 -12.06 -5.00
C GLU A 12 -0.27 -12.14 -3.48
N ALA A 13 0.97 -12.09 -3.00
CA ALA A 13 1.27 -12.04 -1.58
C ALA A 13 0.65 -10.80 -0.89
N SER A 14 0.64 -9.65 -1.56
CA SER A 14 0.03 -8.42 -1.04
C SER A 14 -1.48 -8.52 -0.97
N VAL A 15 -2.12 -9.21 -1.92
CA VAL A 15 -3.56 -9.47 -1.90
C VAL A 15 -3.94 -10.37 -0.72
N GLN A 16 -3.16 -11.43 -0.47
CA GLN A 16 -3.38 -12.30 0.69
C GLN A 16 -3.21 -11.54 2.01
N LEU A 17 -2.15 -10.73 2.11
CA LEU A 17 -1.93 -9.86 3.27
C LEU A 17 -3.10 -8.90 3.48
N LEU A 18 -3.57 -8.25 2.42
CA LEU A 18 -4.71 -7.33 2.47
C LEU A 18 -5.98 -8.02 2.99
N GLN A 19 -6.29 -9.22 2.48
CA GLN A 19 -7.42 -10.00 2.96
C GLN A 19 -7.31 -10.38 4.43
N GLU A 20 -6.11 -10.66 4.93
CA GLU A 20 -5.89 -10.95 6.34
C GLU A 20 -6.01 -9.68 7.21
N LEU A 21 -5.48 -8.55 6.74
CA LEU A 21 -5.59 -7.25 7.41
C LEU A 21 -7.04 -6.73 7.47
N ASP A 22 -7.87 -7.09 6.48
CA ASP A 22 -9.29 -6.75 6.44
C ASP A 22 -10.12 -7.48 7.52
N LYS A 23 -9.70 -8.70 7.90
CA LYS A 23 -10.31 -9.43 9.03
C LYS A 23 -9.93 -8.81 10.37
N GLY A 24 -8.77 -8.14 10.42
CA GLY A 24 -8.22 -7.52 11.61
C GLY A 24 -8.72 -6.09 11.86
N GLU A 25 -7.99 -5.38 12.71
CA GLU A 25 -8.32 -4.01 13.13
C GLU A 25 -7.73 -2.93 12.22
N LEU A 26 -6.69 -3.24 11.43
CA LEU A 26 -5.98 -2.25 10.62
C LEU A 26 -6.76 -1.79 9.38
N LYS A 27 -7.47 -2.71 8.71
CA LYS A 27 -8.36 -2.43 7.56
C LYS A 27 -7.85 -1.31 6.65
N PRO A 28 -6.72 -1.52 5.94
CA PRO A 28 -6.13 -0.48 5.11
C PRO A 28 -7.10 -0.04 4.00
N GLU A 29 -7.29 1.27 3.89
CA GLU A 29 -8.13 1.91 2.88
C GLU A 29 -7.34 2.11 1.58
N LEU A 30 -6.03 2.36 1.65
CA LEU A 30 -5.14 2.41 0.49
C LEU A 30 -4.04 1.37 0.65
N VAL A 31 -3.86 0.57 -0.39
CA VAL A 31 -2.75 -0.38 -0.54
C VAL A 31 -2.16 -0.19 -1.92
N ALA A 32 -0.89 0.20 -1.99
CA ALA A 32 -0.22 0.42 -3.25
C ALA A 32 1.27 0.12 -3.14
N TRP A 33 1.82 -0.56 -4.14
CA TRP A 33 3.25 -0.63 -4.35
C TRP A 33 3.73 0.67 -4.99
N PHE A 34 4.75 1.28 -4.40
CA PHE A 34 5.40 2.47 -4.93
C PHE A 34 6.88 2.17 -5.17
N TYR A 35 7.36 2.51 -6.35
CA TYR A 35 8.76 2.40 -6.69
C TYR A 35 9.51 3.67 -6.26
N TYR A 36 10.41 3.53 -5.30
CA TYR A 36 11.29 4.60 -4.87
C TYR A 36 12.53 4.62 -5.76
N ASP A 37 12.61 5.62 -6.64
CA ASP A 37 13.72 5.77 -7.58
C ASP A 37 15.07 5.96 -6.87
N ASP A 38 15.09 6.72 -5.77
CA ASP A 38 16.31 7.04 -5.02
C ASP A 38 17.06 5.82 -4.49
N VAL A 39 16.32 4.78 -4.13
CA VAL A 39 16.86 3.52 -3.57
C VAL A 39 16.65 2.33 -4.51
N GLU A 40 16.13 2.60 -5.71
CA GLU A 40 15.78 1.64 -6.73
C GLU A 40 14.91 0.45 -6.26
N ASP A 41 14.05 0.68 -5.27
CA ASP A 41 13.38 -0.37 -4.49
C ASP A 41 11.85 -0.19 -4.44
N TRP A 42 11.13 -1.30 -4.33
CA TRP A 42 9.67 -1.31 -4.21
C TRP A 42 9.22 -1.29 -2.75
N ARG A 43 8.23 -0.47 -2.41
CA ARG A 43 7.63 -0.45 -1.07
C ARG A 43 6.12 -0.56 -1.13
N LEU A 44 5.57 -1.40 -0.26
CA LEU A 44 4.14 -1.55 -0.08
C LEU A 44 3.65 -0.45 0.88
N LEU A 45 2.97 0.53 0.32
CA LEU A 45 2.34 1.61 1.05
C LEU A 45 1.01 1.13 1.61
N LEU A 46 0.86 1.20 2.93
CA LEU A 46 -0.40 0.94 3.63
C LEU A 46 -0.89 2.22 4.31
N CYS A 47 -2.17 2.52 4.12
CA CYS A 47 -2.79 3.72 4.66
C CYS A 47 -4.26 3.49 4.98
N GLY A 48 -4.74 4.15 6.03
CA GLY A 48 -6.15 4.14 6.43
C GLY A 48 -6.34 4.85 7.77
N LYS A 49 -7.59 5.21 8.08
CA LYS A 49 -7.95 5.90 9.32
C LYS A 49 -7.48 5.14 10.57
N LYS A 50 -7.64 3.81 10.56
CA LYS A 50 -7.16 2.94 11.65
C LYS A 50 -5.65 2.93 11.77
N ILE A 51 -4.93 2.92 10.63
CA ILE A 51 -3.48 3.01 10.60
C ILE A 51 -2.99 4.37 11.13
N ASN A 52 -3.69 5.47 10.80
CA ASN A 52 -3.36 6.79 11.33
C ASN A 52 -3.42 6.87 12.86
N GLU A 53 -4.32 6.11 13.53
CA GLU A 53 -4.38 6.07 15.00
C GLU A 53 -3.08 5.54 15.62
N TYR A 54 -2.27 4.81 14.85
CA TYR A 54 -0.94 4.33 15.27
C TYR A 54 0.20 5.31 14.94
N LEU A 55 -0.08 6.42 14.24
CA LEU A 55 0.94 7.33 13.69
C LEU A 55 0.76 8.78 14.16
N PRO A 56 1.81 9.44 14.72
CA PRO A 56 3.14 8.91 15.04
C PRO A 56 3.18 8.25 16.44
N GLY A 57 4.18 7.37 16.66
CA GLY A 57 4.56 6.92 18.01
C GLY A 57 4.06 5.53 18.44
N LYS A 58 3.14 4.90 17.70
CA LYS A 58 2.73 3.50 17.91
C LYS A 58 2.99 2.61 16.69
N GLU A 59 3.88 3.04 15.81
CA GLU A 59 4.26 2.34 14.58
C GLU A 59 4.73 0.91 14.85
N ALA A 60 5.48 0.69 15.92
CA ALA A 60 5.93 -0.65 16.32
C ALA A 60 4.77 -1.64 16.52
N LEU A 61 3.63 -1.17 17.04
CA LEU A 61 2.42 -2.01 17.19
C LEU A 61 1.79 -2.30 15.82
N ALA A 62 1.72 -1.31 14.93
CA ALA A 62 1.21 -1.51 13.57
C ALA A 62 2.09 -2.50 12.78
N TYR A 63 3.42 -2.37 12.87
CA TYR A 63 4.37 -3.31 12.26
C TYR A 63 4.26 -4.70 12.86
N LYS A 64 4.02 -4.82 14.17
CA LYS A 64 3.78 -6.11 14.81
C LYS A 64 2.54 -6.80 14.24
N ILE A 65 1.42 -6.08 14.12
CA ILE A 65 0.18 -6.63 13.54
C ILE A 65 0.42 -7.08 12.10
N VAL A 66 1.11 -6.27 11.28
CA VAL A 66 1.47 -6.65 9.91
C VAL A 66 2.38 -7.87 9.88
N ALA A 67 3.39 -7.95 10.76
CA ALA A 67 4.29 -9.10 10.86
C ALA A 67 3.52 -10.38 11.23
N GLU A 68 2.57 -10.29 12.15
CA GLU A 68 1.70 -11.40 12.53
C GLU A 68 0.78 -11.82 11.37
N SER A 69 0.24 -10.86 10.61
CA SER A 69 -0.54 -11.15 9.40
C SER A 69 0.31 -11.79 8.31
N ILE A 70 1.52 -11.29 8.06
CA ILE A 70 2.48 -11.88 7.12
C ILE A 70 2.89 -13.28 7.58
N GLY A 71 3.03 -13.55 8.87
CA GLY A 71 3.34 -14.90 9.36
C GLY A 71 2.19 -15.90 9.19
N LYS A 72 0.95 -15.42 9.08
CA LYS A 72 -0.24 -16.25 8.83
C LYS A 72 -0.48 -16.51 7.35
N THR A 73 -0.06 -15.60 6.49
CA THR A 73 -0.12 -15.76 5.04
C THR A 73 1.20 -16.39 4.58
N ASN A 74 1.21 -17.39 3.70
CA ASN A 74 2.47 -17.96 3.21
C ASN A 74 3.10 -17.04 2.13
N SER A 75 3.25 -15.77 2.47
CA SER A 75 3.56 -14.66 1.59
C SER A 75 5.07 -14.45 1.54
N ALA A 76 5.62 -14.23 0.35
CA ALA A 76 7.04 -13.89 0.17
C ALA A 76 7.39 -12.44 0.60
N LEU A 77 6.49 -11.76 1.31
CA LEU A 77 6.65 -10.37 1.72
C LEU A 77 7.40 -10.27 3.05
N ALA A 78 8.29 -9.30 3.14
CA ALA A 78 8.90 -8.91 4.40
C ALA A 78 8.17 -7.71 5.01
N VAL A 79 8.19 -7.62 6.33
CA VAL A 79 7.71 -6.42 7.06
C VAL A 79 8.50 -5.18 6.63
N SER A 80 9.77 -5.36 6.25
CA SER A 80 10.64 -4.29 5.74
C SER A 80 10.14 -3.68 4.43
N ASP A 81 9.38 -4.43 3.62
CA ASP A 81 8.81 -3.90 2.36
C ASP A 81 7.63 -2.97 2.62
N VAL A 82 7.02 -3.08 3.80
CA VAL A 82 5.83 -2.34 4.19
C VAL A 82 6.21 -0.98 4.76
N LYS A 83 5.50 0.06 4.31
CA LYS A 83 5.64 1.41 4.82
C LYS A 83 4.26 1.99 5.10
N PHE A 84 4.06 2.45 6.33
CA PHE A 84 2.84 3.17 6.66
C PHE A 84 2.93 4.63 6.24
N ILE A 85 1.85 5.13 5.65
CA ILE A 85 1.70 6.54 5.32
C ILE A 85 0.37 7.04 5.87
N LYS A 86 0.33 8.31 6.24
CA LYS A 86 -0.90 8.92 6.73
C LYS A 86 -1.85 9.24 5.57
N THR A 87 -3.15 9.23 5.85
CA THR A 87 -4.17 9.56 4.84
C THR A 87 -4.09 11.00 4.33
N ASP A 88 -3.47 11.92 5.07
CA ASP A 88 -3.26 13.32 4.70
C ASP A 88 -1.98 13.54 3.87
N ALA A 89 -1.16 12.49 3.66
CA ALA A 89 0.01 12.59 2.82
C ALA A 89 -0.37 12.99 1.39
N PRO A 90 0.37 13.92 0.73
CA PRO A 90 0.03 14.42 -0.60
C PRO A 90 -0.20 13.32 -1.63
N LEU A 91 0.61 12.25 -1.58
CA LEU A 91 0.46 11.07 -2.43
C LEU A 91 -0.89 10.38 -2.23
N VAL A 92 -1.32 10.16 -0.99
CA VAL A 92 -2.62 9.53 -0.70
C VAL A 92 -3.77 10.40 -1.19
N VAL A 93 -3.71 11.70 -0.93
CA VAL A 93 -4.73 12.67 -1.35
C VAL A 93 -4.81 12.74 -2.89
N ALA A 94 -3.68 12.59 -3.58
CA ALA A 94 -3.63 12.53 -5.04
C ALA A 94 -4.25 11.24 -5.58
N LEU A 95 -3.99 10.11 -4.92
CA LEU A 95 -4.52 8.80 -5.30
C LEU A 95 -5.99 8.61 -4.96
N SER A 96 -6.52 9.33 -3.97
CA SER A 96 -7.90 9.19 -3.49
C SER A 96 -8.95 9.45 -4.58
N PHE A 97 -8.61 10.17 -5.64
CA PHE A 97 -9.51 10.44 -6.78
C PHE A 97 -9.47 9.35 -7.85
N LEU A 98 -8.34 8.64 -7.99
CA LEU A 98 -8.11 7.79 -9.15
C LEU A 98 -8.95 6.52 -9.15
N ILE A 99 -9.30 6.03 -7.97
CA ILE A 99 -9.76 4.65 -7.83
C ILE A 99 -10.82 4.63 -6.73
N GLY A 100 -12.08 4.56 -7.14
CA GLY A 100 -13.23 4.27 -6.29
C GLY A 100 -13.46 2.76 -6.20
N THR A 101 -12.48 2.01 -5.71
CA THR A 101 -12.72 0.61 -5.35
C THR A 101 -13.56 0.57 -4.06
N GLY A 102 -14.63 -0.23 -4.05
CA GLY A 102 -15.46 -0.40 -2.86
C GLY A 102 -14.66 -0.98 -1.68
N PRO A 103 -15.13 -0.80 -0.43
CA PRO A 103 -14.49 -1.41 0.74
C PRO A 103 -14.56 -2.94 0.61
N GLY A 104 -13.45 -3.56 0.21
CA GLY A 104 -13.32 -4.99 -0.04
C GLY A 104 -12.85 -5.36 -1.44
N ASP A 105 -12.91 -4.42 -2.39
CA ASP A 105 -12.46 -4.66 -3.75
C ASP A 105 -10.92 -4.58 -3.86
N VAL A 106 -10.37 -5.35 -4.81
CA VAL A 106 -8.94 -5.39 -5.13
C VAL A 106 -8.81 -5.23 -6.64
N SER A 107 -8.09 -4.21 -7.08
CA SER A 107 -7.85 -3.91 -8.48
C SER A 107 -6.36 -3.81 -8.71
N LYS A 108 -5.83 -4.34 -9.83
CA LYS A 108 -4.43 -4.14 -10.22
C LYS A 108 -4.35 -2.95 -11.17
N ILE A 109 -3.96 -1.78 -10.67
CA ILE A 109 -3.83 -0.57 -11.48
C ILE A 109 -2.36 -0.15 -11.49
N SER A 110 -1.69 -0.40 -12.61
CA SER A 110 -0.30 -0.02 -12.84
C SER A 110 -0.20 1.37 -13.47
N MET A 111 0.67 2.20 -12.94
CA MET A 111 0.99 3.53 -13.45
C MET A 111 2.50 3.63 -13.59
N SER A 112 2.97 4.02 -14.77
CA SER A 112 4.39 4.20 -15.06
C SER A 112 4.62 5.53 -15.74
N ASN A 113 5.69 6.24 -15.36
CA ASN A 113 6.08 7.56 -15.87
C ASN A 113 4.92 8.57 -15.88
N ASN A 114 4.19 8.66 -14.77
CA ASN A 114 3.00 9.52 -14.68
C ASN A 114 3.23 10.67 -13.68
N THR A 115 2.54 11.78 -13.88
CA THR A 115 2.55 12.91 -12.95
C THR A 115 1.16 13.11 -12.38
N ILE A 116 1.02 13.00 -11.06
CA ILE A 116 -0.26 13.10 -10.37
C ILE A 116 -0.15 14.25 -9.36
N ASN A 117 -0.99 15.29 -9.52
CA ASN A 117 -0.95 16.50 -8.70
C ASN A 117 0.45 17.11 -8.57
N GLY A 118 1.23 17.12 -9.66
CA GLY A 118 2.59 17.67 -9.69
C GLY A 118 3.67 16.77 -9.08
N MET A 119 3.33 15.57 -8.58
CA MET A 119 4.31 14.56 -8.16
C MET A 119 4.60 13.61 -9.31
N PHE A 120 5.87 13.48 -9.67
CA PHE A 120 6.32 12.48 -10.63
C PHE A 120 6.35 11.11 -9.96
N ILE A 121 5.68 10.15 -10.58
CA ILE A 121 5.60 8.76 -10.16
C ILE A 121 6.26 7.94 -11.26
N LYS A 122 7.43 7.38 -10.94
CA LYS A 122 8.18 6.54 -11.88
C LYS A 122 7.44 5.25 -12.14
N ASP A 123 7.14 4.47 -11.09
CA ASP A 123 6.33 3.27 -11.18
C ASP A 123 5.50 3.07 -9.91
N MET A 124 4.25 2.66 -10.08
CA MET A 124 3.31 2.41 -9.00
C MET A 124 2.29 1.35 -9.41
N VAL A 125 1.92 0.47 -8.48
CA VAL A 125 0.83 -0.48 -8.66
C VAL A 125 -0.13 -0.32 -7.49
N VAL A 126 -1.31 0.24 -7.74
CA VAL A 126 -2.37 0.34 -6.73
C VAL A 126 -3.13 -0.97 -6.70
N LEU A 127 -3.34 -1.50 -5.48
CA LEU A 127 -4.11 -2.70 -5.18
C LEU A 127 -5.52 -2.35 -4.70
N ARG A 128 -5.61 -1.32 -3.86
CA ARG A 128 -6.88 -0.83 -3.33
C ARG A 128 -6.76 0.66 -3.08
N SER A 129 -7.83 1.39 -3.37
CA SER A 129 -8.06 2.74 -2.92
C SER A 129 -9.54 2.88 -2.56
N ALA A 130 -9.83 2.85 -1.27
CA ALA A 130 -11.15 3.06 -0.69
C ALA A 130 -11.15 4.31 0.22
N VAL A 131 -10.13 5.16 0.10
CA VAL A 131 -9.97 6.38 0.90
C VAL A 131 -11.09 7.36 0.53
N GLN A 132 -12.10 7.46 1.37
CA GLN A 132 -13.15 8.46 1.22
C GLN A 132 -12.64 9.82 1.71
N ARG A 133 -12.68 10.83 0.81
CA ARG A 133 -12.52 12.24 1.23
C ARG A 133 -13.70 12.60 2.13
N GLN A 134 -13.43 12.95 3.38
CA GLN A 134 -14.39 13.66 4.23
C GLN A 134 -14.35 15.15 3.91
#